data_AF-A0A3P8KWT0-F1
#
_entry.id   AF-A0A3P8KWT0-F1
#
_cell.length_a   1.000
_cell.length_b   1.000
_cell.length_c   1.000
_cell.angle_alpha   90.00
_cell.angle_beta   90.00
_cell.angle_gamma   90.00
#
_symmetry.space_group_name_H-M   'P 1'
#
loop_
_entity.id
_entity.type
_entity.pdbx_description
1 polymer ?
#
loop_
_entity_poly.entity_id
_entity_poly.type
_entity_poly.pdbx_seq_one_letter_code
_entity_poly.pdbx_strand_id
1 'polypeptide(L)'
;MSYFFVSTLQVFFCIALLSAVLWGRGDAPALRPLAWTLLAALVAGLLAGFYVRGSQSLQLILVGAEILLSLLFLLSFWWASQRIRYLWQGILVAGAARRWGLDPNLSGLTSTHVLNTDLLLNLTAILLALATLCLAAALCAMLLRRMRWLYWPLTLLLMVLLWLPLGGTLLLLLMKLQVVPLLKPLLSFVAKVTNNAALYSWAAGAILLLMSLLWLPTLRGYARAVKAAERPIDRRLALAERRGAGRLWLTTVACALVIIGGQLWWEQVASQPPRLSEAQPVTLAADGQVHIPLAQVRDGKLHRFVWVADDGKAVRFFCD
;
A
#
# COMPACT_ATOMS: atom_id res chain seq x y z
N MET A 1 -0.93 10.48 10.50
CA MET A 1 -0.62 9.17 9.88
C MET A 1 0.79 9.22 9.31
N SER A 2 1.65 8.27 9.67
CA SER A 2 3.05 8.23 9.24
C SER A 2 3.19 7.75 7.78
N TYR A 3 4.20 8.24 7.06
CA TYR A 3 4.58 7.79 5.71
C TYR A 3 4.60 6.26 5.62
N PHE A 4 5.14 5.59 6.65
CA PHE A 4 5.28 4.15 6.69
C PHE A 4 3.94 3.40 6.70
N PHE A 5 2.89 3.96 7.30
CA PHE A 5 1.55 3.36 7.25
C PHE A 5 1.04 3.26 5.81
N VAL A 6 1.14 4.36 5.07
CA VAL A 6 0.65 4.47 3.69
C VAL A 6 1.53 3.67 2.73
N SER A 7 2.85 3.75 2.88
CA SER A 7 3.83 2.95 2.14
C SER A 7 3.56 1.45 2.28
N THR A 8 3.39 0.95 3.52
CA THR A 8 3.07 -0.46 3.76
C THR A 8 1.73 -0.83 3.12
N LEU A 9 0.69 0.00 3.23
CA LEU A 9 -0.58 -0.26 2.54
C LEU A 9 -0.43 -0.33 1.02
N GLN A 10 0.33 0.58 0.41
CA GLN A 10 0.48 0.62 -1.05
C GLN A 10 1.16 -0.63 -1.60
N VAL A 11 2.17 -1.17 -0.91
CA VAL A 11 2.90 -2.35 -1.38
C VAL A 11 2.15 -3.66 -1.11
N PHE A 12 1.52 -3.79 0.06
CA PHE A 12 0.98 -5.07 0.51
C PHE A 12 -0.51 -5.27 0.24
N PHE A 13 -1.30 -4.22 -0.08
CA PHE A 13 -2.76 -4.37 -0.15
C PHE A 13 -3.24 -5.29 -1.27
N CYS A 14 -2.66 -5.20 -2.46
CA CYS A 14 -2.98 -6.13 -3.56
C CYS A 14 -2.64 -7.58 -3.18
N ILE A 15 -1.50 -7.79 -2.51
CA ILE A 15 -1.08 -9.11 -2.02
C ILE A 15 -2.01 -9.62 -0.92
N ALA A 16 -2.47 -8.76 -0.02
CA ALA A 16 -3.43 -9.10 1.01
C ALA A 16 -4.76 -9.60 0.38
N LEU A 17 -5.26 -8.94 -0.66
CA LEU A 17 -6.46 -9.39 -1.39
C LEU A 17 -6.21 -10.69 -2.17
N LEU A 18 -5.02 -10.89 -2.76
CA LEU A 18 -4.65 -12.17 -3.39
C LEU A 18 -4.57 -13.31 -2.37
N SER A 19 -4.11 -13.04 -1.14
CA SER A 19 -4.14 -14.02 -0.06
C SER A 19 -5.58 -14.38 0.33
N ALA A 20 -6.50 -13.41 0.28
CA ALA A 20 -7.92 -13.63 0.52
C ALA A 20 -8.55 -14.54 -0.53
N VAL A 21 -8.18 -14.38 -1.80
CA VAL A 21 -8.57 -15.28 -2.89
C VAL A 21 -8.02 -16.69 -2.66
N LEU A 22 -6.74 -16.81 -2.29
CA LEU A 22 -6.08 -18.10 -2.04
C LEU A 22 -6.79 -18.94 -0.95
N TRP A 23 -7.20 -18.29 0.13
CA TRP A 23 -7.92 -18.93 1.24
C TRP A 23 -9.45 -18.86 1.12
N GLY A 24 -9.96 -18.17 0.11
CA GLY A 24 -11.39 -18.10 -0.20
C GLY A 24 -11.93 -19.43 -0.74
N ARG A 25 -11.08 -20.26 -1.36
CA ARG A 25 -11.45 -21.55 -1.97
C ARG A 25 -10.95 -22.73 -1.15
N GLY A 26 -11.56 -23.05 -0.02
CA GLY A 26 -11.26 -24.26 0.76
C GLY A 26 -11.23 -24.00 2.27
N ASP A 27 -10.51 -24.84 3.01
CA ASP A 27 -10.45 -24.76 4.46
C ASP A 27 -9.75 -23.48 4.93
N ALA A 28 -10.18 -23.00 6.09
CA ALA A 28 -9.53 -21.85 6.72
C ALA A 28 -8.09 -22.21 7.10
N PRO A 29 -7.13 -21.29 6.90
CA PRO A 29 -5.76 -21.52 7.36
C PRO A 29 -5.72 -21.63 8.89
N ALA A 30 -4.80 -22.46 9.38
CA ALA A 30 -4.50 -22.48 10.80
C ALA A 30 -3.67 -21.23 11.14
N LEU A 31 -4.04 -20.53 12.22
CA LEU A 31 -3.43 -19.23 12.58
C LEU A 31 -1.93 -19.31 12.84
N ARG A 32 -1.47 -20.36 13.53
CA ARG A 32 -0.04 -20.54 13.89
C ARG A 32 0.87 -20.68 12.67
N PRO A 33 0.67 -21.66 11.75
CA PRO A 33 1.52 -21.77 10.57
C PRO A 33 1.38 -20.56 9.65
N LEU A 34 0.19 -19.96 9.55
CA LEU A 34 -0.02 -18.74 8.79
C LEU A 34 0.88 -17.60 9.29
N ALA A 35 0.86 -17.33 10.60
CA ALA A 35 1.66 -16.28 11.21
C ALA A 35 3.17 -16.51 10.98
N TRP A 36 3.65 -17.74 11.17
CA TRP A 36 5.04 -18.08 10.90
C TRP A 36 5.43 -17.93 9.44
N THR A 37 4.56 -18.33 8.50
CA THR A 37 4.83 -18.15 7.06
C THR A 37 4.88 -16.68 6.67
N LEU A 38 3.97 -15.85 7.20
CA LEU A 38 3.95 -14.41 6.97
C LEU A 38 5.20 -13.73 7.54
N LEU A 39 5.57 -14.07 8.78
CA LEU A 39 6.73 -13.49 9.45
C LEU A 39 8.03 -13.90 8.77
N ALA A 40 8.21 -15.19 8.48
CA ALA A 40 9.38 -15.70 7.77
C ALA A 40 9.50 -15.09 6.37
N ALA A 41 8.39 -14.97 5.63
CA ALA A 41 8.38 -14.35 4.30
C ALA A 41 8.68 -12.84 4.36
N LEU A 42 8.15 -12.12 5.35
CA LEU A 42 8.42 -10.70 5.54
C LEU A 42 9.91 -10.46 5.83
N VAL A 43 10.50 -11.23 6.75
CA VAL A 43 11.92 -11.14 7.09
C VAL A 43 12.80 -11.52 5.90
N ALA A 44 12.53 -12.66 5.26
CA ALA A 44 13.31 -13.12 4.11
C ALA A 44 13.24 -12.13 2.94
N GLY A 45 12.05 -11.59 2.64
CA GLY A 45 11.87 -10.60 1.58
C GLY A 45 12.58 -9.27 1.90
N LEU A 46 12.48 -8.77 3.14
CA LEU A 46 13.19 -7.57 3.57
C LEU A 46 14.70 -7.73 3.46
N LEU A 47 15.27 -8.83 3.97
CA LEU A 47 16.69 -9.14 3.84
C LEU A 47 17.10 -9.20 2.37
N ALA A 48 16.31 -9.85 1.52
CA ALA A 48 16.58 -9.86 0.08
C ALA A 48 16.56 -8.45 -0.53
N GLY A 49 15.64 -7.58 -0.12
CA GLY A 49 15.58 -6.18 -0.58
C GLY A 49 16.78 -5.33 -0.16
N PHE A 50 17.33 -5.56 1.05
CA PHE A 50 18.50 -4.83 1.54
C PHE A 50 19.81 -5.34 0.94
N TYR A 51 20.02 -6.65 0.92
CA TYR A 51 21.31 -7.25 0.55
C TYR A 51 21.44 -7.52 -0.96
N VAL A 52 20.32 -7.74 -1.67
CA VAL A 52 20.33 -8.07 -3.12
C VAL A 52 20.13 -6.82 -3.97
N ARG A 53 20.70 -5.67 -3.57
CA ARG A 53 20.82 -4.45 -4.41
C ARG A 53 21.94 -4.60 -5.46
N GLY A 54 22.02 -5.78 -6.08
CA GLY A 54 23.04 -6.13 -7.06
C GLY A 54 22.83 -5.47 -8.42
N SER A 55 23.60 -5.93 -9.40
CA SER A 55 23.60 -5.44 -10.79
C SER A 55 22.18 -5.40 -11.41
N GLN A 56 21.98 -4.49 -12.37
CA GLN A 56 20.71 -4.33 -13.09
C GLN A 56 20.23 -5.65 -13.72
N SER A 57 21.14 -6.51 -14.15
CA SER A 57 20.85 -7.85 -14.67
C SER A 57 20.25 -8.80 -13.63
N LEU A 58 20.73 -8.76 -12.38
CA LEU A 58 20.13 -9.55 -11.28
C LEU A 58 18.72 -9.06 -10.97
N GLN A 59 18.49 -7.74 -10.96
CA GLN A 59 17.15 -7.20 -10.77
C GLN A 59 16.19 -7.62 -11.89
N LEU A 60 16.66 -7.67 -13.14
CA LEU A 60 15.87 -8.15 -14.27
C LEU A 60 15.45 -9.62 -14.09
N ILE A 61 16.39 -10.50 -13.71
CA ILE A 61 16.10 -11.92 -13.46
C ILE A 61 15.09 -12.06 -12.32
N LEU A 62 15.24 -11.30 -11.24
CA LEU A 62 14.31 -11.35 -10.10
C LEU A 62 12.90 -10.90 -10.46
N VAL A 63 12.75 -9.80 -11.21
CA VAL A 63 11.42 -9.33 -11.66
C VAL A 63 10.81 -10.32 -12.67
N GLY A 64 11.62 -10.87 -13.58
CA GLY A 64 11.18 -11.92 -14.50
C GLY A 64 10.71 -13.19 -13.76
N ALA A 65 11.44 -13.59 -12.71
CA ALA A 65 11.06 -14.70 -11.85
C ALA A 65 9.76 -14.41 -11.08
N GLU A 66 9.55 -13.19 -10.58
CA GLU A 66 8.29 -12.79 -9.93
C GLU A 66 7.08 -12.91 -10.88
N ILE A 67 7.24 -12.48 -12.14
CA ILE A 67 6.20 -12.61 -13.16
C ILE A 67 5.94 -14.10 -13.45
N LEU A 68 6.98 -14.90 -13.65
CA LEU A 68 6.83 -16.34 -13.89
C LEU A 68 6.14 -17.05 -12.71
N LEU A 69 6.54 -16.73 -11.47
CA LEU A 69 5.92 -17.27 -10.26
C LEU A 69 4.45 -16.86 -10.13
N SER A 70 4.09 -15.64 -10.53
CA SER A 70 2.69 -15.19 -10.53
C SER A 70 1.84 -15.90 -11.59
N LEU A 71 2.40 -16.27 -12.74
CA LEU A 71 1.74 -17.12 -13.73
C LEU A 71 1.54 -18.54 -13.21
N LEU A 72 2.57 -19.12 -12.58
CA LEU A 72 2.48 -20.43 -11.92
C LEU A 72 1.45 -20.43 -10.78
N PHE A 73 1.33 -19.33 -10.04
CA PHE A 73 0.30 -19.16 -9.02
C PHE A 73 -1.11 -19.25 -9.62
N LEU A 74 -1.35 -18.63 -10.79
CA LEU A 74 -2.64 -18.69 -11.47
C LEU A 74 -2.99 -20.13 -11.89
N LEU A 75 -2.01 -20.85 -12.45
CA LEU A 75 -2.17 -22.26 -12.86
C LEU A 75 -2.38 -23.18 -11.65
N SER A 76 -1.73 -22.87 -10.52
CA SER A 76 -1.83 -23.65 -9.30
C SER A 76 -3.25 -23.69 -8.72
N PHE A 77 -4.14 -22.77 -9.06
CA PHE A 77 -5.50 -22.76 -8.51
C PHE A 77 -6.32 -24.02 -8.83
N TRP A 78 -5.97 -24.74 -9.90
CA TRP A 78 -6.64 -26.00 -10.25
C TRP A 78 -6.17 -27.19 -9.40
N TRP A 79 -4.92 -27.20 -8.92
CA TRP A 79 -4.31 -28.35 -8.24
C TRP A 79 -3.73 -28.03 -6.85
N ALA A 80 -4.00 -26.85 -6.29
CA ALA A 80 -3.39 -26.40 -5.04
C ALA A 80 -3.88 -27.18 -3.81
N SER A 81 -3.03 -28.07 -3.31
CA SER A 81 -3.11 -28.63 -1.96
C SER A 81 -2.87 -27.56 -0.89
N GLN A 82 -3.25 -27.83 0.36
CA GLN A 82 -3.12 -26.86 1.44
C GLN A 82 -1.67 -26.43 1.72
N ARG A 83 -0.69 -27.33 1.53
CA ARG A 83 0.74 -27.01 1.65
C ARG A 83 1.21 -26.03 0.57
N ILE A 84 0.75 -26.24 -0.66
CA ILE A 84 1.07 -25.38 -1.81
C ILE A 84 0.52 -23.96 -1.59
N ARG A 85 -0.63 -23.82 -0.93
CA ARG A 85 -1.19 -22.50 -0.59
C ARG A 85 -0.34 -21.73 0.43
N TYR A 86 0.18 -22.39 1.46
CA TYR A 86 1.12 -21.75 2.39
C TYR A 86 2.40 -21.31 1.67
N LEU A 87 2.92 -22.14 0.76
CA LEU A 87 4.09 -21.81 -0.05
C LEU A 87 3.82 -20.59 -0.94
N TRP A 88 2.68 -20.55 -1.63
CA TRP A 88 2.30 -19.40 -2.46
C TRP A 88 2.12 -18.12 -1.66
N GLN A 89 1.50 -18.21 -0.49
CA GLN A 89 1.38 -17.06 0.39
C GLN A 89 2.74 -16.54 0.82
N GLY A 90 3.68 -17.43 1.17
CA GLY A 90 5.05 -17.06 1.49
C GLY A 90 5.74 -16.36 0.32
N ILE A 91 5.63 -16.89 -0.89
CA ILE A 91 6.22 -16.30 -2.10
C ILE A 91 5.66 -14.90 -2.38
N LEU A 92 4.33 -14.73 -2.35
CA LEU A 92 3.69 -13.44 -2.64
C LEU A 92 4.07 -12.37 -1.62
N VAL A 93 4.12 -12.73 -0.33
CA VAL A 93 4.50 -11.81 0.75
C VAL A 93 5.99 -11.49 0.70
N ALA A 94 6.85 -12.47 0.41
CA ALA A 94 8.29 -12.26 0.25
C ALA A 94 8.58 -11.31 -0.93
N GLY A 95 7.89 -11.46 -2.06
CA GLY A 95 8.02 -10.57 -3.21
C GLY A 95 7.57 -9.13 -2.93
N ALA A 96 6.48 -8.95 -2.16
CA ALA A 96 6.09 -7.62 -1.68
C ALA A 96 7.10 -7.03 -0.68
N ALA A 97 7.56 -7.83 0.28
CA ALA A 97 8.54 -7.41 1.27
C ALA A 97 9.89 -7.03 0.65
N ARG A 98 10.32 -7.74 -0.40
CA ARG A 98 11.51 -7.39 -1.19
C ARG A 98 11.35 -6.03 -1.86
N ARG A 99 10.21 -5.80 -2.52
CA ARG A 99 9.90 -4.51 -3.17
C ARG A 99 9.86 -3.38 -2.16
N TRP A 100 9.25 -3.62 -1.00
CA TRP A 100 9.26 -2.66 0.09
C TRP A 100 10.69 -2.37 0.56
N GLY A 101 11.52 -3.39 0.81
CA GLY A 101 12.93 -3.25 1.23
C GLY A 101 13.86 -2.49 0.26
N LEU A 102 13.45 -2.37 -1.01
CA LEU A 102 14.14 -1.55 -2.00
C LEU A 102 13.83 -0.05 -1.86
N ASP A 103 12.76 0.32 -1.15
CA ASP A 103 12.39 1.72 -0.95
C ASP A 103 13.48 2.45 -0.15
N PRO A 104 14.07 3.53 -0.69
CA PRO A 104 15.16 4.25 -0.02
C PRO A 104 14.71 4.89 1.29
N ASN A 105 13.42 5.24 1.42
CA ASN A 105 12.88 5.87 2.63
C ASN A 105 12.86 4.95 3.86
N LEU A 106 13.07 3.63 3.68
CA LEU A 106 13.21 2.70 4.80
C LEU A 106 14.54 2.84 5.55
N SER A 107 15.60 3.38 4.93
CA SER A 107 16.84 3.67 5.66
C SER A 107 16.65 4.79 6.71
N GLY A 108 15.61 5.60 6.56
CA GLY A 108 15.20 6.62 7.53
C GLY A 108 14.44 6.09 8.74
N LEU A 109 14.15 4.78 8.83
CA LEU A 109 13.44 4.19 9.97
C LEU A 109 14.23 4.30 11.28
N THR A 110 15.55 4.18 11.22
CA THR A 110 16.46 4.17 12.37
C THR A 110 17.64 5.10 12.10
N SER A 111 17.36 6.38 11.86
CA SER A 111 18.42 7.39 11.68
C SER A 111 19.20 7.70 12.96
N THR A 112 18.74 7.19 14.12
CA THR A 112 19.38 7.39 15.43
C THR A 112 19.49 6.05 16.17
N HIS A 113 20.64 5.83 16.83
CA HIS A 113 20.92 4.65 17.65
C HIS A 113 20.11 4.59 18.96
N VAL A 114 19.28 5.60 19.24
CA VAL A 114 18.49 5.75 20.47
C VAL A 114 17.01 5.46 20.17
N LEU A 115 16.34 4.80 21.11
CA LEU A 115 14.89 4.59 21.08
C LEU A 115 14.18 5.96 21.16
N ASN A 116 13.88 6.54 20.00
CA ASN A 116 13.17 7.81 19.87
C ASN A 116 11.66 7.57 19.74
N THR A 117 10.85 8.54 20.18
CA THR A 117 9.40 8.59 19.98
C THR A 117 9.04 8.39 18.51
N ASP A 118 9.83 8.93 17.58
CA ASP A 118 9.61 8.76 16.14
C ASP A 118 9.74 7.31 15.68
N LEU A 119 10.72 6.56 16.23
CA LEU A 119 10.88 5.13 15.93
C LEU A 119 9.67 4.33 16.42
N LEU A 120 9.19 4.62 17.64
CA LEU A 120 7.99 3.98 18.20
C LEU A 120 6.75 4.29 17.35
N LEU A 121 6.57 5.54 16.92
CA LEU A 121 5.47 5.94 16.04
C LEU A 121 5.53 5.27 14.67
N ASN A 122 6.73 5.14 14.08
CA ASN A 122 6.91 4.47 12.78
C ASN A 122 6.68 2.96 12.87
N LEU A 123 7.18 2.30 13.91
CA LEU A 123 6.95 0.87 14.13
C LEU A 123 5.47 0.57 14.40
N THR A 124 4.82 1.36 15.25
CA THR A 124 3.38 1.20 15.53
C THR A 124 2.53 1.46 14.28
N ALA A 125 2.92 2.42 13.44
CA ALA A 125 2.29 2.65 12.14
C ALA A 125 2.40 1.42 11.20
N ILE A 126 3.58 0.81 11.09
CA ILE A 126 3.77 -0.41 10.28
C ILE A 126 2.93 -1.57 10.83
N LEU A 127 2.95 -1.78 12.15
CA LEU A 127 2.16 -2.83 12.80
C LEU A 127 0.65 -2.63 12.59
N LEU A 128 0.18 -1.39 12.72
CA LEU A 128 -1.22 -1.04 12.46
C LEU A 128 -1.60 -1.29 11.00
N ALA A 129 -0.73 -0.91 10.05
CA ALA A 129 -0.95 -1.18 8.63
C ALA A 129 -1.07 -2.69 8.37
N LEU A 130 -0.13 -3.49 8.87
CA LEU A 130 -0.18 -4.96 8.73
C LEU A 130 -1.44 -5.56 9.37
N ALA A 131 -1.84 -5.09 10.56
CA ALA A 131 -3.07 -5.53 11.22
C ALA A 131 -4.32 -5.22 10.38
N THR A 132 -4.41 -4.01 9.83
CA THR A 132 -5.53 -3.61 8.95
C THR A 132 -5.56 -4.43 7.65
N LEU A 133 -4.40 -4.75 7.07
CA LEU A 133 -4.27 -5.60 5.88
C LEU A 133 -4.72 -7.04 6.15
N CYS A 134 -4.29 -7.63 7.27
CA CYS A 134 -4.73 -8.95 7.69
C CYS A 134 -6.25 -9.00 7.90
N LEU A 135 -6.81 -7.96 8.51
CA LEU A 135 -8.26 -7.82 8.69
C LEU A 135 -8.98 -7.71 7.33
N ALA A 136 -8.50 -6.86 6.43
CA ALA A 136 -9.05 -6.71 5.08
C ALA A 136 -9.00 -8.03 4.30
N ALA A 137 -7.89 -8.77 4.38
CA ALA A 137 -7.76 -10.08 3.75
C ALA A 137 -8.77 -11.10 4.31
N ALA A 138 -8.91 -11.16 5.64
CA ALA A 138 -9.87 -12.05 6.29
C ALA A 138 -11.33 -11.72 5.92
N LEU A 139 -11.69 -10.43 5.93
CA LEU A 139 -13.01 -9.96 5.54
C LEU A 139 -13.31 -10.26 4.07
N CYS A 140 -12.35 -9.99 3.18
CA CYS A 140 -12.45 -10.32 1.76
C CYS A 140 -12.63 -11.84 1.54
N ALA A 141 -11.85 -12.69 2.24
CA ALA A 141 -11.96 -14.14 2.12
C ALA A 141 -13.34 -14.65 2.59
N MET A 142 -13.84 -14.13 3.71
CA MET A 142 -15.18 -14.46 4.21
C MET A 142 -16.28 -14.06 3.22
N LEU A 143 -16.12 -12.90 2.57
CA LEU A 143 -17.07 -12.40 1.59
C LEU A 143 -17.02 -13.21 0.28
N LEU A 144 -15.83 -13.62 -0.16
CA LEU A 144 -15.61 -14.44 -1.34
C LEU A 144 -16.16 -15.87 -1.19
N ARG A 145 -16.08 -16.44 0.02
CA ARG A 145 -16.72 -17.73 0.36
C ARG A 145 -18.24 -17.70 0.15
N ARG A 146 -18.87 -16.53 0.35
CA ARG A 146 -20.31 -16.32 0.11
C ARG A 146 -20.62 -16.01 -1.36
N MET A 147 -19.74 -15.27 -2.04
CA MET A 147 -19.90 -14.85 -3.44
C MET A 147 -18.92 -15.58 -4.37
N ARG A 148 -19.08 -16.90 -4.51
CA ARG A 148 -18.15 -17.75 -5.28
C ARG A 148 -18.04 -17.38 -6.76
N TRP A 149 -19.07 -16.77 -7.35
CA TRP A 149 -19.06 -16.32 -8.74
C TRP A 149 -18.06 -15.17 -8.98
N LEU A 150 -17.78 -14.36 -7.96
CA LEU A 150 -16.84 -13.22 -8.05
C LEU A 150 -15.37 -13.66 -7.93
N TYR A 151 -15.12 -14.94 -7.67
CA TYR A 151 -13.78 -15.50 -7.47
C TYR A 151 -12.84 -15.26 -8.66
N TRP A 152 -13.21 -15.75 -9.84
CA TRP A 152 -12.41 -15.62 -11.05
C TRP A 152 -12.22 -14.18 -11.51
N PRO A 153 -13.27 -13.34 -11.63
CA PRO A 153 -13.07 -11.95 -12.03
C PRO A 153 -12.19 -11.18 -11.04
N LEU A 154 -12.35 -11.41 -9.73
CA LEU A 154 -11.49 -10.79 -8.72
C LEU A 154 -10.03 -11.25 -8.84
N THR A 155 -9.80 -12.55 -9.05
CA THR A 155 -8.45 -13.10 -9.22
C THR A 155 -7.75 -12.50 -10.43
N LEU A 156 -8.43 -12.46 -11.57
CA LEU A 156 -7.89 -11.89 -12.81
C LEU A 156 -7.62 -10.39 -12.67
N LEU A 157 -8.54 -9.64 -12.06
CA LEU A 157 -8.38 -8.21 -11.81
C LEU A 157 -7.17 -7.93 -10.92
N LEU A 158 -7.01 -8.66 -9.81
CA LEU A 158 -5.87 -8.49 -8.91
C LEU A 158 -4.55 -8.91 -9.55
N MET A 159 -4.56 -9.91 -10.44
CA MET A 159 -3.39 -10.31 -11.21
C MET A 159 -2.96 -9.23 -12.20
N VAL A 160 -3.90 -8.65 -12.93
CA VAL A 160 -3.62 -7.50 -13.81
C VAL A 160 -3.04 -6.34 -13.00
N LEU A 161 -3.60 -6.06 -11.82
CA LEU A 161 -3.13 -5.01 -10.92
C LEU A 161 -1.71 -5.27 -10.40
N LEU A 162 -1.33 -6.54 -10.20
CA LEU A 162 0.03 -6.94 -9.82
C LEU A 162 1.00 -6.88 -11.00
N TRP A 163 0.56 -7.29 -12.20
CA TRP A 163 1.40 -7.35 -13.40
C TRP A 163 1.72 -5.98 -13.98
N LEU A 164 0.83 -5.00 -13.84
CA LEU A 164 1.08 -3.63 -14.29
C LEU A 164 2.43 -3.10 -13.73
N PRO A 165 2.61 -2.92 -12.41
CA PRO A 165 3.85 -2.39 -11.87
C PRO A 165 5.07 -3.29 -12.15
N LEU A 166 4.91 -4.62 -12.17
CA LEU A 166 5.99 -5.55 -12.50
C LEU A 166 6.43 -5.45 -13.98
N GLY A 167 5.49 -5.27 -14.90
CA GLY A 167 5.77 -5.05 -16.31
C GLY A 167 6.44 -3.69 -16.55
N GLY A 168 6.01 -2.65 -15.81
CA GLY A 168 6.64 -1.34 -15.83
C GLY A 168 8.10 -1.37 -15.34
N THR A 169 8.38 -2.08 -14.24
CA THR A 169 9.76 -2.23 -13.73
C THR A 169 10.62 -3.09 -14.64
N LEU A 170 10.08 -4.17 -15.21
CA LEU A 170 10.78 -5.01 -16.19
C LEU A 170 11.19 -4.19 -17.41
N LEU A 171 10.26 -3.43 -17.98
CA LEU A 171 10.52 -2.58 -19.15
C LEU A 171 11.55 -1.49 -18.82
N LEU A 172 11.47 -0.87 -17.63
CA LEU A 172 12.46 0.09 -17.17
C LEU A 172 13.87 -0.52 -17.07
N LEU A 173 13.98 -1.76 -16.59
CA LEU A 173 15.26 -2.46 -16.49
C LEU A 173 15.83 -2.84 -17.88
N LEU A 174 14.98 -3.27 -18.81
CA LEU A 174 15.38 -3.56 -20.19
C LEU A 174 15.92 -2.30 -20.91
N MET A 175 15.30 -1.14 -20.67
CA MET A 175 15.79 0.14 -21.19
C MET A 175 17.14 0.52 -20.58
N LYS A 176 17.31 0.34 -19.26
CA LYS A 176 18.58 0.62 -18.58
C LYS A 176 19.72 -0.26 -19.11
N LEU A 177 19.42 -1.51 -19.44
CA LEU A 177 20.36 -2.48 -20.05
C LEU A 177 20.54 -2.31 -21.56
N GLN A 178 19.95 -1.29 -22.19
CA GLN A 178 20.02 -1.01 -23.64
C GLN A 178 19.51 -2.16 -24.53
N VAL A 179 18.67 -3.06 -24.00
CA VAL A 179 18.05 -4.15 -24.77
C VAL A 179 16.85 -3.61 -25.58
N VAL A 180 16.16 -2.60 -25.04
CA VAL A 180 14.98 -1.97 -25.66
C VAL A 180 15.25 -0.49 -25.89
N PRO A 181 14.94 0.07 -27.07
CA PRO A 181 15.16 1.49 -27.35
C PRO A 181 14.28 2.40 -26.48
N LEU A 182 14.80 3.59 -26.16
CA LEU A 182 14.09 4.62 -25.41
C LEU A 182 13.04 5.30 -26.31
N LEU A 183 11.88 4.67 -26.43
CA LEU A 183 10.73 5.25 -27.12
C LEU A 183 9.87 6.08 -26.15
N LYS A 184 9.49 7.30 -26.56
CA LYS A 184 8.57 8.19 -25.83
C LYS A 184 7.28 7.50 -25.32
N PRO A 185 6.57 6.66 -26.12
CA PRO A 185 5.39 5.95 -25.62
C PRO A 185 5.71 4.94 -24.50
N LEU A 186 6.81 4.21 -24.62
CA LEU A 186 7.22 3.23 -23.60
C LEU A 186 7.62 3.93 -22.29
N LEU A 187 8.34 5.05 -22.36
CA LEU A 187 8.73 5.83 -21.19
C LEU A 187 7.50 6.41 -20.46
N SER A 188 6.52 6.91 -21.22
CA SER A 188 5.25 7.41 -20.65
C SER A 188 4.46 6.30 -19.97
N PHE A 189 4.40 5.11 -20.57
CA PHE A 189 3.77 3.95 -19.96
C PHE A 189 4.47 3.54 -18.66
N VAL A 190 5.80 3.37 -18.69
CA VAL A 190 6.60 3.05 -17.50
C VAL A 190 6.37 4.08 -16.41
N ALA A 191 6.46 5.37 -16.71
CA ALA A 191 6.25 6.43 -15.74
C ALA A 191 4.85 6.37 -15.11
N LYS A 192 3.80 6.16 -15.91
CA LYS A 192 2.43 6.05 -15.37
C LYS A 192 2.25 4.82 -14.48
N VAL A 193 2.91 3.72 -14.80
CA VAL A 193 2.70 2.44 -14.15
C VAL A 193 3.59 2.27 -12.92
N THR A 194 4.78 2.88 -12.89
CA THR A 194 5.67 2.82 -11.72
C THR A 194 5.41 3.97 -10.74
N ASN A 195 5.01 5.15 -11.22
CA ASN A 195 4.82 6.32 -10.35
C ASN A 195 3.45 6.33 -9.63
N ASN A 196 2.46 5.59 -10.14
CA ASN A 196 1.12 5.56 -9.57
C ASN A 196 0.92 4.40 -8.58
N ALA A 197 1.90 4.17 -7.69
CA ALA A 197 1.78 3.16 -6.63
C ALA A 197 0.52 3.35 -5.76
N ALA A 198 0.17 4.62 -5.48
CA ALA A 198 -1.05 4.99 -4.78
C ALA A 198 -2.31 4.48 -5.50
N LEU A 199 -2.38 4.59 -6.83
CA LEU A 199 -3.53 4.16 -7.62
C LEU A 199 -3.86 2.68 -7.41
N TYR A 200 -2.85 1.83 -7.24
CA TYR A 200 -3.05 0.40 -6.98
C TYR A 200 -3.67 0.14 -5.60
N SER A 201 -3.25 0.89 -4.59
CA SER A 201 -3.86 0.83 -3.25
C SER A 201 -5.31 1.32 -3.27
N TRP A 202 -5.55 2.42 -3.98
CA TRP A 202 -6.88 2.97 -4.24
C TRP A 202 -7.79 1.99 -4.96
N ALA A 203 -7.29 1.34 -6.02
CA ALA A 203 -8.01 0.31 -6.75
C ALA A 203 -8.35 -0.89 -5.84
N ALA A 204 -7.41 -1.36 -5.01
CA ALA A 204 -7.66 -2.43 -4.05
C ALA A 204 -8.72 -2.04 -3.00
N GLY A 205 -8.72 -0.79 -2.53
CA GLY A 205 -9.73 -0.25 -1.62
C GLY A 205 -11.11 -0.16 -2.27
N ALA A 206 -11.17 0.33 -3.51
CA ALA A 206 -12.38 0.38 -4.32
C ALA A 206 -12.94 -1.03 -4.59
N ILE A 207 -12.09 -2.03 -4.87
CA ILE A 207 -12.50 -3.42 -5.03
C ILE A 207 -13.16 -3.94 -3.74
N LEU A 208 -12.56 -3.68 -2.56
CA LEU A 208 -13.12 -4.11 -1.29
C LEU A 208 -14.50 -3.47 -1.01
N LEU A 209 -14.64 -2.16 -1.31
CA LEU A 209 -15.94 -1.47 -1.25
C LEU A 209 -16.95 -2.03 -2.25
N LEU A 210 -16.54 -2.26 -3.50
CA LEU A 210 -17.41 -2.81 -4.54
C LEU A 210 -17.93 -4.19 -4.14
N MET A 211 -17.09 -5.05 -3.58
CA MET A 211 -17.52 -6.33 -3.03
C MET A 211 -18.56 -6.15 -1.92
N SER A 212 -18.37 -5.17 -1.03
CA SER A 212 -19.34 -4.88 0.03
C SER A 212 -20.69 -4.40 -0.53
N LEU A 213 -20.68 -3.64 -1.62
CA LEU A 213 -21.87 -3.16 -2.33
C LEU A 213 -22.60 -4.30 -3.05
N LEU A 214 -21.87 -5.17 -3.74
CA LEU A 214 -22.42 -6.35 -4.42
C LEU A 214 -23.10 -7.33 -3.45
N TRP A 215 -22.76 -7.28 -2.17
CA TRP A 215 -23.36 -8.14 -1.14
C TRP A 215 -24.65 -7.57 -0.51
N LEU A 216 -24.97 -6.30 -0.74
CA LEU A 216 -26.22 -5.65 -0.31
C LEU A 216 -27.50 -6.42 -0.68
N PRO A 217 -27.69 -6.93 -1.91
CA PRO A 217 -28.89 -7.70 -2.27
C PRO A 217 -29.02 -8.99 -1.43
N THR A 218 -27.93 -9.68 -1.15
CA THR A 218 -27.93 -10.86 -0.27
C THR A 218 -28.33 -10.48 1.16
N LEU A 219 -27.85 -9.34 1.65
CA LEU A 219 -28.23 -8.79 2.95
C LEU A 219 -29.73 -8.47 3.05
N ARG A 220 -30.30 -7.91 1.97
CA ARG A 220 -31.75 -7.69 1.84
C ARG A 220 -32.52 -9.02 1.80
N GLY A 221 -31.94 -10.07 1.19
CA GLY A 221 -32.45 -11.43 1.23
C GLY A 221 -32.63 -11.97 2.65
N TYR A 222 -31.61 -11.84 3.50
CA TYR A 222 -31.72 -12.22 4.93
C TYR A 222 -32.79 -11.40 5.67
N ALA A 223 -32.96 -10.12 5.35
CA ALA A 223 -34.02 -9.30 5.95
C ALA A 223 -35.42 -9.74 5.52
N ARG A 224 -35.60 -10.22 4.29
CA ARG A 224 -36.86 -10.81 3.81
C ARG A 224 -37.12 -12.17 4.46
N ALA A 225 -36.09 -13.02 4.62
CA ALA A 225 -36.20 -14.31 5.28
C ALA A 225 -36.69 -14.19 6.74
N VAL A 226 -36.20 -13.18 7.48
CA VAL A 226 -36.67 -12.90 8.85
C VAL A 226 -38.15 -12.49 8.89
N LYS A 227 -38.64 -11.80 7.84
CA LYS A 227 -40.06 -11.38 7.75
C LYS A 227 -40.98 -12.53 7.33
N ALA A 228 -40.48 -13.46 6.52
CA ALA A 228 -41.24 -14.62 6.05
C ALA A 228 -41.29 -15.78 7.07
N ALA A 229 -40.44 -15.76 8.10
CA ALA A 229 -40.42 -16.80 9.12
C ALA A 229 -41.63 -16.66 10.08
N GLU A 230 -42.58 -17.58 9.96
CA GLU A 230 -43.80 -17.63 10.79
C GLU A 230 -43.54 -18.21 12.18
N ARG A 231 -42.66 -19.22 12.29
CA ARG A 231 -42.33 -19.87 13.57
C ARG A 231 -41.34 -19.03 14.39
N PRO A 232 -41.52 -18.94 15.72
CA PRO A 232 -40.68 -18.10 16.58
C PRO A 232 -39.22 -18.57 16.67
N ILE A 233 -38.97 -19.88 16.56
CA ILE A 233 -37.61 -20.45 16.56
C ILE A 233 -36.88 -20.10 15.26
N ASP A 234 -37.51 -20.32 14.11
CA ASP A 234 -36.94 -20.02 12.80
C ASP A 234 -36.67 -18.52 12.64
N ARG A 235 -37.55 -17.67 13.20
CA ARG A 235 -37.35 -16.22 13.22
C ARG A 235 -36.13 -15.81 14.06
N ARG A 236 -35.87 -16.47 15.19
CA ARG A 236 -34.68 -16.19 16.03
C ARG A 236 -33.39 -16.61 15.32
N LEU A 237 -33.39 -17.75 14.63
CA LEU A 237 -32.25 -18.21 13.84
C LEU A 237 -31.96 -17.26 12.67
N ALA A 238 -32.98 -16.91 11.89
CA ALA A 238 -32.85 -15.97 10.77
C ALA A 238 -32.38 -14.59 11.23
N LEU A 239 -32.79 -14.13 12.42
CA LEU A 239 -32.32 -12.88 13.00
C LEU A 239 -30.83 -12.94 13.37
N ALA A 240 -30.37 -14.07 13.92
CA ALA A 240 -28.96 -14.28 14.23
C ALA A 240 -28.10 -14.28 12.97
N GLU A 241 -28.54 -14.97 11.91
CA GLU A 241 -27.86 -14.96 10.60
C GLU A 241 -27.79 -13.57 9.99
N ARG A 242 -28.91 -12.82 10.01
CA ARG A 242 -28.95 -11.43 9.55
C ARG A 242 -27.99 -10.54 10.33
N ARG A 243 -27.92 -10.69 11.66
CA ARG A 243 -26.99 -9.90 12.50
C ARG A 243 -25.54 -10.27 12.19
N GLY A 244 -25.22 -11.56 12.05
CA GLY A 244 -23.89 -12.00 11.65
C GLY A 244 -23.49 -11.45 10.28
N ALA A 245 -24.41 -11.48 9.32
CA ALA A 245 -24.19 -10.93 8.00
C ALA A 245 -24.02 -9.39 8.05
N GLY A 246 -24.90 -8.69 8.77
CA GLY A 246 -24.83 -7.23 8.92
C GLY A 246 -23.54 -6.77 9.60
N ARG A 247 -23.07 -7.50 10.63
CA ARG A 247 -21.78 -7.24 11.28
C ARG A 247 -20.62 -7.37 10.30
N LEU A 248 -20.57 -8.46 9.52
CA LEU A 248 -19.53 -8.65 8.51
C LEU A 248 -19.52 -7.50 7.48
N TRP A 249 -20.70 -7.05 7.06
CA TRP A 249 -20.83 -5.96 6.09
C TRP A 249 -20.30 -4.65 6.69
N LEU A 250 -20.77 -4.30 7.89
CA LEU A 250 -20.39 -3.08 8.58
C LEU A 250 -18.90 -3.05 8.90
N THR A 251 -18.31 -4.18 9.34
CA THR A 251 -16.86 -4.26 9.57
C THR A 251 -16.06 -4.13 8.27
N THR A 252 -16.56 -4.65 7.15
CA THR A 252 -15.90 -4.52 5.84
C THR A 252 -15.93 -3.08 5.35
N VAL A 253 -17.08 -2.40 5.46
CA VAL A 253 -17.21 -0.99 5.10
C VAL A 253 -16.35 -0.11 6.00
N ALA A 254 -16.39 -0.32 7.32
CA ALA A 254 -15.56 0.43 8.27
C ALA A 254 -14.06 0.25 7.99
N CYS A 255 -13.61 -0.99 7.73
CA CYS A 255 -12.22 -1.27 7.38
C CYS A 255 -11.81 -0.57 6.08
N ALA A 256 -12.64 -0.61 5.04
CA ALA A 256 -12.38 0.07 3.78
C ALA A 256 -12.31 1.59 3.95
N LEU A 257 -13.21 2.18 4.77
CA LEU A 257 -13.20 3.61 5.08
C LEU A 257 -11.94 4.03 5.85
N VAL A 258 -11.44 3.20 6.77
CA VAL A 258 -10.18 3.48 7.48
C VAL A 258 -8.99 3.49 6.51
N ILE A 259 -8.94 2.54 5.58
CA ILE A 259 -7.86 2.46 4.58
C ILE A 259 -7.92 3.66 3.63
N ILE A 260 -9.09 3.93 3.05
CA ILE A 260 -9.30 5.04 2.11
C ILE A 260 -9.11 6.39 2.80
N GLY A 261 -9.66 6.57 4.00
CA GLY A 261 -9.49 7.78 4.79
C GLY A 261 -8.03 8.02 5.18
N GLY A 262 -7.29 6.96 5.51
CA GLY A 262 -5.85 7.03 5.78
C GLY A 262 -5.04 7.50 4.57
N GLN A 263 -5.35 6.99 3.37
CA GLN A 263 -4.73 7.41 2.11
C GLN A 263 -5.09 8.86 1.75
N LEU A 264 -6.37 9.24 1.87
CA LEU A 264 -6.85 10.61 1.62
C LEU A 264 -6.19 11.63 2.53
N TRP A 265 -6.09 11.32 3.82
CA TRP A 265 -5.45 12.21 4.78
C TRP A 265 -3.98 12.41 4.44
N TRP A 266 -3.30 11.36 3.97
CA TRP A 266 -1.92 11.49 3.52
C TRP A 266 -1.81 12.42 2.32
N GLU A 267 -2.59 12.18 1.26
CA GLU A 267 -2.54 13.00 0.04
C GLU A 267 -2.94 14.47 0.28
N GLN A 268 -3.93 14.71 1.14
CA GLN A 268 -4.48 16.06 1.34
C GLN A 268 -3.82 16.83 2.47
N VAL A 269 -3.33 16.17 3.52
CA VAL A 269 -2.85 16.86 4.74
C VAL A 269 -1.36 16.62 4.94
N ALA A 270 -0.90 15.38 4.80
CA ALA A 270 0.47 15.01 5.17
C ALA A 270 1.50 15.25 4.06
N SER A 271 1.12 15.05 2.80
CA SER A 271 1.99 15.25 1.65
C SER A 271 1.97 16.68 1.12
N GLN A 272 1.25 17.59 1.77
CA GLN A 272 1.40 19.01 1.44
C GLN A 272 2.86 19.39 1.71
N PRO A 273 3.57 19.96 0.72
CA PRO A 273 4.91 20.45 0.98
C PRO A 273 4.81 21.45 2.13
N PRO A 274 5.68 21.35 3.15
CA PRO A 274 5.70 22.31 4.24
C PRO A 274 5.76 23.70 3.60
N ARG A 275 4.77 24.54 3.92
CA ARG A 275 4.69 25.90 3.39
C ARG A 275 5.99 26.61 3.78
N LEU A 276 6.92 26.70 2.83
CA LEU A 276 8.10 27.53 3.00
C LEU A 276 7.59 28.95 3.19
N SER A 277 8.02 29.60 4.26
CA SER A 277 7.75 31.02 4.49
C SER A 277 8.10 31.80 3.23
N GLU A 278 7.21 32.70 2.80
CA GLU A 278 7.48 33.58 1.67
C GLU A 278 8.79 34.33 1.94
N ALA A 279 9.68 34.32 0.95
CA ALA A 279 10.95 35.00 1.07
C ALA A 279 10.69 36.50 1.21
N GLN A 280 11.04 37.09 2.35
CA GLN A 280 10.91 38.52 2.53
C GLN A 280 12.00 39.23 1.72
N PRO A 281 11.64 40.19 0.84
CA PRO A 281 12.60 40.97 0.10
C PRO A 281 13.34 41.91 1.06
N VAL A 282 14.68 41.86 1.05
CA VAL A 282 15.52 42.78 1.84
C VAL A 282 16.26 43.69 0.88
N THR A 283 16.19 44.98 1.11
CA THR A 283 16.91 46.01 0.33
C THR A 283 18.27 46.30 0.96
N LEU A 284 19.27 46.61 0.13
CA LEU A 284 20.56 47.11 0.59
C LEU A 284 20.39 48.41 1.37
N ALA A 285 21.07 48.53 2.51
CA ALA A 285 21.20 49.80 3.21
C ALA A 285 22.33 50.64 2.57
N ALA A 286 22.37 51.93 2.92
CA ALA A 286 23.27 52.92 2.33
C ALA A 286 24.78 52.66 2.55
N ASP A 287 25.12 51.69 3.39
CA ASP A 287 26.48 51.21 3.70
C ASP A 287 26.91 49.99 2.86
N GLY A 288 26.08 49.56 1.91
CA GLY A 288 26.37 48.41 1.04
C GLY A 288 26.19 47.05 1.73
N GLN A 289 25.53 47.01 2.90
CA GLN A 289 25.26 45.78 3.63
C GLN A 289 23.76 45.51 3.77
N VAL A 290 23.41 44.23 3.92
CA VAL A 290 22.04 43.77 4.15
C VAL A 290 21.81 43.67 5.65
N HIS A 291 21.00 44.57 6.22
CA HIS A 291 20.66 44.55 7.65
C HIS A 291 19.37 43.77 7.87
N ILE A 292 19.47 42.66 8.58
CA ILE A 292 18.31 41.86 9.00
C ILE A 292 18.04 42.18 10.48
N PRO A 293 16.85 42.72 10.84
CA PRO A 293 16.54 43.01 12.23
C PRO A 293 16.55 41.75 13.08
N LEU A 294 17.39 41.71 14.12
CA LEU A 294 17.52 40.54 15.00
C LEU A 294 16.19 40.14 15.67
N ALA A 295 15.29 41.10 15.86
CA ALA A 295 13.94 40.86 16.39
C ALA A 295 13.06 39.99 15.48
N GLN A 296 13.32 39.94 14.17
CA GLN A 296 12.55 39.13 13.22
C GLN A 296 13.03 37.67 13.11
N VAL A 297 14.25 37.37 13.59
CA VAL A 297 14.88 36.04 13.45
C VAL A 297 14.87 35.26 14.78
N ARG A 298 14.59 35.94 15.90
CA ARG A 298 14.66 35.36 17.26
C ARG A 298 13.57 34.35 17.60
N ASP A 299 12.69 34.04 16.65
CA ASP A 299 11.53 33.14 16.82
C ASP A 299 11.88 31.65 16.70
N GLY A 300 13.15 31.31 16.46
CA GLY A 300 13.63 29.92 16.35
C GLY A 300 13.07 29.18 15.13
N LYS A 301 12.71 29.93 14.08
CA LYS A 301 12.17 29.42 12.82
C LYS A 301 13.09 29.84 11.68
N LEU A 302 13.19 29.00 10.66
CA LEU A 302 14.01 29.29 9.47
C LEU A 302 13.37 30.42 8.66
N HIS A 303 14.02 31.59 8.63
CA HIS A 303 13.58 32.74 7.82
C HIS A 303 14.37 32.79 6.51
N ARG A 304 13.64 32.92 5.40
CA ARG A 304 14.22 33.09 4.06
C ARG A 304 14.20 34.55 3.66
N PHE A 305 15.36 35.06 3.28
CA PHE A 305 15.53 36.41 2.75
C PHE A 305 16.00 36.34 1.31
N VAL A 306 15.47 37.22 0.47
CA VAL A 306 15.92 37.35 -0.93
C VAL A 306 16.37 38.78 -1.15
N TRP A 307 17.61 38.93 -1.58
CA TRP A 307 18.14 40.19 -2.08
C TRP A 307 18.25 40.09 -3.60
N VAL A 308 17.74 41.10 -4.32
CA VAL A 308 17.84 41.20 -5.77
C VAL A 308 18.92 42.23 -6.07
N ALA A 309 19.99 41.79 -6.72
CA ALA A 309 21.06 42.65 -7.18
C ALA A 309 20.61 43.51 -8.38
N ASP A 310 21.29 44.63 -8.60
CA ASP A 310 20.97 45.56 -9.70
C ASP A 310 21.12 44.94 -11.10
N ASP A 311 21.80 43.79 -11.21
CA ASP A 311 21.92 42.99 -12.44
C ASP A 311 20.75 41.99 -12.64
N GLY A 312 19.74 42.04 -11.77
CA GLY A 312 18.55 41.18 -11.79
C GLY A 312 18.74 39.80 -11.16
N LYS A 313 19.92 39.49 -10.59
CA LYS A 313 20.15 38.19 -9.93
C LYS A 313 19.64 38.19 -8.49
N ALA A 314 18.83 37.20 -8.16
CA ALA A 314 18.30 36.99 -6.82
C ALA A 314 19.23 36.08 -6.00
N VAL A 315 19.82 36.62 -4.94
CA VAL A 315 20.59 35.85 -3.95
C VAL A 315 19.67 35.50 -2.78
N ARG A 316 19.60 34.21 -2.45
CA ARG A 316 18.69 33.67 -1.43
C ARG A 316 19.50 33.25 -0.20
N PHE A 317 19.10 33.75 0.96
CA PHE A 317 19.75 33.46 2.23
C PHE A 317 18.76 32.80 3.19
N PHE A 318 19.31 31.98 4.08
CA PHE A 318 18.60 31.35 5.19
C PHE A 318 19.27 31.80 6.48
N CYS A 319 18.47 32.26 7.44
CA CYS A 319 18.93 32.53 8.80
C CYS A 319 18.10 31.69 9.77
N ASP A 320 18.80 31.03 10.70
CA ASP A 320 18.28 30.32 11.88
C ASP A 320 18.69 31.09 13.14
#